data_AF-A0A9D8PX26-F1
#
_entry.id   AF-A0A9D8PX26-F1
#
_cell.length_a   1.000
_cell.length_b   1.000
_cell.length_c   1.000
_cell.angle_alpha   90.00
_cell.angle_beta   90.00
_cell.angle_gamma   90.00
#
_symmetry.space_group_name_H-M   'P 1'
#
loop_
_entity.id
_entity.type
_entity.pdbx_description
1 polymer ?
#
loop_
_entity_poly.entity_id
_entity_poly.type
_entity_poly.pdbx_seq_one_letter_code
_entity_poly.pdbx_strand_id
1 'polypeptide(L)'
;TTDEFGAKVNVQRWKETLPNGVSYETLDQDPNGFEDNTPIYEVPPDHYFMMGDNRDNSTDSRVPPPAGVGYVPFENLVGRAEVIFFSVDKNAHAWEFWKWPWTIRWDRLFKTL
;
A
#
# COMPACT_ATOMS: atom_id res chain seq x y z
N THR A 1 6.31 9.07 8.70
CA THR A 1 5.46 7.92 9.10
C THR A 1 5.87 7.49 10.50
N THR A 2 5.40 6.35 10.99
CA THR A 2 5.85 5.72 12.23
C THR A 2 6.55 4.41 11.89
N ASP A 3 7.68 4.12 12.52
CA ASP A 3 8.38 2.84 12.36
C ASP A 3 7.69 1.69 13.12
N GLU A 4 8.25 0.49 13.03
CA GLU A 4 7.77 -0.71 13.70
C GLU A 4 7.76 -0.61 15.25
N PHE A 5 8.51 0.33 15.83
CA PHE A 5 8.60 0.56 17.27
C PHE A 5 7.74 1.74 17.75
N GLY A 6 6.98 2.38 16.87
CA GLY A 6 6.13 3.51 17.24
C GLY A 6 6.82 4.87 17.19
N ALA A 7 8.09 4.95 16.78
CA ALA A 7 8.82 6.21 16.66
C ALA A 7 8.47 6.94 15.36
N LYS A 8 8.41 8.28 15.41
CA LYS A 8 8.16 9.09 14.21
C LYS A 8 9.43 9.13 13.37
N VAL A 9 9.31 8.71 12.12
CA VAL A 9 10.41 8.71 11.15
C VAL A 9 10.03 9.52 9.91
N ASN A 10 11.01 10.23 9.36
CA ASN A 10 10.88 10.89 8.06
C ASN A 10 11.16 9.85 6.98
N VAL A 11 10.24 9.74 6.02
CA VAL A 11 10.32 8.79 4.91
C VAL A 11 10.11 9.57 3.63
N GLN A 12 10.90 9.26 2.62
CA GLN A 12 10.81 9.96 1.34
C GLN A 12 9.52 9.57 0.64
N ARG A 13 8.92 10.54 -0.05
CA ARG A 13 7.74 10.32 -0.87
C ARG A 13 8.12 10.59 -2.31
N TRP A 14 7.81 9.63 -3.17
CA TRP A 14 8.07 9.71 -4.59
C TRP A 14 6.75 9.74 -5.36
N LYS A 15 6.75 10.45 -6.48
CA LYS A 15 5.69 10.35 -7.47
C LYS A 15 6.21 9.53 -8.63
N GLU A 16 5.77 8.29 -8.70
CA GLU A 16 6.11 7.40 -9.80
C GLU A 16 5.11 7.54 -10.92
N THR A 17 5.56 7.43 -12.16
CA THR A 17 4.70 7.51 -13.34
C THR A 17 5.02 6.36 -14.27
N LEU A 18 4.01 5.52 -14.51
CA LEU A 18 4.10 4.40 -15.42
C LEU A 18 4.16 4.88 -16.88
N PRO A 19 4.65 4.04 -17.82
CA PRO A 19 4.69 4.39 -19.25
C PRO A 19 3.34 4.76 -19.85
N ASN A 20 2.23 4.28 -19.25
CA ASN A 20 0.87 4.62 -19.66
C ASN A 20 0.37 5.98 -19.11
N GLY A 21 1.22 6.71 -18.38
CA GLY A 21 0.93 8.02 -17.80
C GLY A 21 0.22 8.01 -16.45
N VAL A 22 -0.13 6.83 -15.91
CA VAL A 22 -0.70 6.74 -14.57
C VAL A 22 0.39 7.05 -13.55
N SER A 23 0.11 7.95 -12.61
CA SER A 23 1.01 8.26 -11.50
C SER A 23 0.40 7.90 -10.16
N TYR A 24 1.27 7.49 -9.23
CA TYR A 24 0.91 7.21 -7.84
C TYR A 24 2.01 7.73 -6.90
N GLU A 25 1.62 7.98 -5.65
CA GLU A 25 2.54 8.41 -4.60
C GLU A 25 3.02 7.19 -3.83
N THR A 26 4.33 7.00 -3.74
CA THR A 26 4.96 5.90 -3.00
C THR A 26 5.82 6.41 -1.85
N LEU A 27 6.01 5.54 -0.86
CA LEU A 27 6.92 5.75 0.25
C LEU A 27 8.10 4.78 0.12
N ASP A 28 9.28 5.32 0.30
CA ASP A 28 10.57 4.62 0.28
C ASP A 28 11.40 5.16 1.45
N GLN A 29 11.72 4.26 2.37
CA GLN A 29 12.42 4.47 3.63
C GLN A 29 13.89 4.09 3.53
N ASP A 30 14.23 3.01 2.81
CA ASP A 30 15.60 2.56 2.63
C ASP A 30 16.01 2.71 1.16
N PRO A 31 16.76 3.76 0.79
CA PRO A 31 17.04 4.08 -0.62
C PRO A 31 17.94 3.06 -1.35
N ASN A 32 18.42 2.02 -0.65
CA ASN A 32 19.12 0.88 -1.27
C ASN A 32 18.65 -0.43 -0.63
N GLY A 33 17.35 -0.52 -0.35
CA GLY A 33 16.71 -1.73 0.14
C GLY A 33 16.91 -2.90 -0.81
N PHE A 34 16.76 -4.12 -0.29
CA PHE A 34 16.93 -5.34 -1.07
C PHE A 34 15.98 -5.42 -2.29
N GLU A 35 14.88 -4.68 -2.25
CA GLU A 35 13.78 -4.73 -3.21
C GLU A 35 13.75 -3.52 -4.17
N ASP A 36 14.76 -2.65 -4.12
CA ASP A 36 14.81 -1.42 -4.93
C ASP A 36 15.35 -1.68 -6.34
N ASN A 37 16.43 -2.47 -6.43
CA ASN A 37 17.07 -2.80 -7.70
C ASN A 37 16.80 -4.26 -8.06
N THR A 38 15.64 -4.50 -8.64
CA THR A 38 15.18 -5.84 -9.00
C THR A 38 15.63 -6.23 -10.41
N PRO A 39 15.67 -7.54 -10.71
CA PRO A 39 15.65 -8.02 -12.10
C PRO A 39 14.37 -7.57 -12.83
N ILE A 40 14.37 -7.75 -14.15
CA ILE A 40 13.17 -7.58 -14.96
C ILE A 40 12.20 -8.74 -14.66
N TYR A 41 10.93 -8.40 -14.42
CA TYR A 41 9.86 -9.38 -14.23
C TYR A 41 9.10 -9.60 -15.54
N GLU A 42 9.00 -10.86 -15.97
CA GLU A 42 8.13 -11.30 -17.06
C GLU A 42 6.86 -11.92 -16.45
N VAL A 43 5.79 -11.14 -16.39
CA VAL A 43 4.52 -11.58 -15.80
C VAL A 43 3.87 -12.63 -16.72
N PRO A 44 3.58 -13.85 -16.23
CA PRO A 44 2.92 -14.87 -17.04
C PRO A 44 1.52 -14.44 -17.51
N PRO A 45 1.00 -15.06 -18.57
CA PRO A 45 -0.41 -14.91 -18.94
C PRO A 45 -1.34 -15.21 -17.75
N ASP A 46 -2.45 -14.47 -17.66
CA ASP A 46 -3.46 -14.58 -16.60
C ASP A 46 -2.93 -14.35 -15.17
N HIS A 47 -1.79 -13.66 -15.05
CA HIS A 47 -1.21 -13.25 -13.77
C HIS A 47 -0.98 -11.74 -13.72
N TYR A 48 -0.79 -11.24 -12.50
CA TYR A 48 -0.58 -9.84 -12.19
C TYR A 48 0.63 -9.65 -11.29
N PHE A 49 1.34 -8.54 -11.49
CA PHE A 49 2.39 -8.08 -10.59
C PHE A 49 1.83 -6.95 -9.74
N MET A 50 1.75 -7.17 -8.43
CA MET A 50 1.20 -6.22 -7.47
C MET A 50 2.34 -5.62 -6.65
N MET A 51 2.29 -4.31 -6.43
CA MET A 51 3.23 -3.59 -5.57
C MET A 51 2.46 -2.70 -4.61
N GLY A 52 2.91 -2.63 -3.37
CA GLY A 52 2.35 -1.71 -2.38
C GLY A 52 2.91 -0.30 -2.52
N ASP A 53 2.12 0.70 -2.16
CA ASP A 53 2.55 2.11 -2.14
C ASP A 53 3.63 2.37 -1.06
N ASN A 54 3.66 1.58 0.01
CA ASN A 54 4.68 1.67 1.07
C ASN A 54 5.75 0.61 0.85
N ARG A 55 6.77 0.92 0.06
CA ARG A 55 7.65 -0.05 -0.62
C ARG A 55 8.40 -0.96 0.32
N ASP A 56 9.10 -0.39 1.30
CA ASP A 56 9.88 -1.18 2.28
C ASP A 56 9.02 -1.88 3.33
N ASN A 57 7.72 -1.57 3.38
CA ASN A 57 6.77 -2.18 4.30
C ASN A 57 5.68 -2.94 3.56
N SER A 58 6.01 -3.52 2.40
CA SER A 58 5.09 -4.25 1.54
C SER A 58 5.68 -5.59 1.12
N THR A 59 5.17 -6.68 1.68
CA THR A 59 5.44 -8.03 1.18
C THR A 59 4.59 -8.29 -0.06
N ASP A 60 5.09 -7.90 -1.22
CA ASP A 60 4.35 -7.94 -2.50
C ASP A 60 5.02 -8.82 -3.56
N SER A 61 4.67 -8.65 -4.84
CA SER A 61 5.13 -9.52 -5.93
C SER A 61 6.64 -9.49 -6.17
N ARG A 62 7.36 -8.49 -5.62
CA ARG A 62 8.83 -8.45 -5.64
C ARG A 62 9.46 -9.62 -4.88
N VAL A 63 8.76 -10.13 -3.86
CA VAL A 63 9.23 -11.21 -2.99
C VAL A 63 8.52 -12.53 -3.37
N PRO A 64 9.23 -13.53 -3.90
CA PRO A 64 8.62 -14.79 -4.31
C PRO A 64 8.26 -15.70 -3.11
N PRO A 65 7.31 -16.64 -3.28
CA PRO A 65 7.02 -17.67 -2.28
C PRO A 65 8.26 -18.51 -1.93
N PRO A 66 8.38 -19.04 -0.69
CA PRO A 66 7.39 -18.98 0.39
C PRO A 66 7.46 -17.70 1.24
N ALA A 67 8.42 -16.82 0.99
CA ALA A 67 8.63 -15.62 1.82
C ALA A 67 7.67 -14.48 1.48
N GLY A 68 7.16 -14.43 0.25
CA GLY A 68 6.22 -13.40 -0.19
C GLY A 68 5.15 -13.92 -1.15
N VAL A 69 4.58 -13.01 -1.94
CA VAL A 69 3.39 -13.26 -2.75
C VAL A 69 3.74 -13.78 -4.14
N GLY A 70 4.78 -13.24 -4.78
CA GLY A 70 5.06 -13.46 -6.20
C GLY A 70 3.91 -12.99 -7.12
N TYR A 71 3.79 -13.58 -8.30
CA TYR A 71 2.72 -13.24 -9.24
C TYR A 71 1.35 -13.70 -8.74
N VAL A 72 0.33 -12.86 -8.91
CA VAL A 72 -1.05 -13.13 -8.46
C VAL A 72 -1.88 -13.66 -9.63
N PRO A 73 -2.41 -14.90 -9.57
CA PRO A 73 -3.32 -15.45 -10.58
C PRO A 73 -4.62 -14.62 -10.69
N PHE A 74 -5.18 -14.50 -11.89
CA PHE A 74 -6.44 -13.79 -12.13
C PHE A 74 -7.59 -14.28 -11.25
N GLU A 75 -7.68 -15.59 -11.01
CA GLU A 75 -8.71 -16.20 -10.17
C GLU A 75 -8.73 -15.70 -8.72
N ASN A 76 -7.63 -15.10 -8.25
CA ASN A 76 -7.54 -14.50 -6.93
C ASN A 76 -8.02 -13.04 -6.90
N LEU A 77 -8.34 -12.44 -8.05
CA LEU A 77 -8.86 -11.08 -8.11
C LEU A 77 -10.34 -11.05 -7.76
N VAL A 78 -10.67 -10.36 -6.66
CA VAL A 78 -12.05 -10.16 -6.21
C VAL A 78 -12.66 -8.88 -6.78
N GLY A 79 -11.89 -7.78 -6.82
CA GLY A 79 -12.38 -6.49 -7.31
C GLY A 79 -11.41 -5.34 -7.05
N ARG A 80 -11.79 -4.13 -7.50
CA ARG A 80 -11.02 -2.90 -7.32
C ARG A 80 -11.50 -2.13 -6.09
N ALA A 81 -10.56 -1.62 -5.30
CA ALA A 81 -10.87 -0.68 -4.22
C ALA A 81 -11.13 0.72 -4.80
N GLU A 82 -12.33 1.25 -4.60
CA GLU A 82 -12.77 2.52 -5.23
C GLU A 82 -12.83 3.69 -4.25
N VAL A 83 -13.29 3.45 -3.02
CA VAL A 83 -13.67 4.53 -2.09
C VAL A 83 -13.36 4.14 -0.65
N ILE A 84 -12.90 5.12 0.13
CA ILE A 84 -12.81 5.00 1.59
C ILE A 84 -14.18 5.32 2.21
N PHE A 85 -14.97 4.29 2.53
CA PHE A 85 -16.30 4.47 3.14
C PHE A 85 -16.27 4.63 4.67
N PHE A 86 -15.16 4.29 5.32
CA PHE A 86 -15.00 4.44 6.77
C PHE A 86 -13.53 4.54 7.16
N SER A 87 -13.19 5.47 8.07
CA SER A 87 -11.83 5.61 8.60
C SER A 87 -11.86 6.20 10.02
N VAL A 88 -11.27 5.47 10.97
CA VAL A 88 -11.16 5.85 12.38
C VAL A 88 -9.68 6.04 12.74
N ASP A 89 -9.41 6.90 13.73
CA ASP A 89 -8.05 7.09 14.23
C ASP A 89 -7.47 5.80 14.83
N LYS A 90 -6.14 5.65 14.76
CA LYS A 90 -5.42 4.47 15.26
C LYS A 90 -5.61 4.22 16.76
N ASN A 91 -5.93 5.27 17.51
CA ASN A 91 -6.11 5.21 18.97
C ASN A 91 -7.59 5.07 19.39
N ALA A 92 -8.50 4.74 18.46
CA ALA A 92 -9.91 4.57 18.74
C ALA A 92 -10.47 3.33 18.04
N HIS A 93 -11.51 2.73 18.63
CA HIS A 93 -12.18 1.59 18.01
C HIS A 93 -13.44 2.02 17.26
N ALA A 94 -13.75 1.33 16.16
CA ALA A 94 -14.94 1.61 15.37
C ALA A 94 -16.24 1.52 16.19
N TRP A 95 -16.31 0.67 17.21
CA TRP A 95 -17.51 0.52 18.06
C TRP A 95 -17.71 1.66 19.08
N GLU A 96 -16.71 2.51 19.31
CA GLU A 96 -16.81 3.64 20.25
C GLU A 96 -17.54 4.82 19.59
N PHE A 97 -18.81 4.61 19.20
CA PHE A 97 -19.60 5.59 18.44
C PHE A 97 -19.74 6.94 19.14
N TRP A 98 -19.69 6.97 20.48
CA TRP A 98 -19.68 8.20 21.27
C TRP A 98 -18.40 9.04 21.10
N LYS A 99 -17.30 8.45 20.61
CA LYS A 99 -16.06 9.17 20.29
C LYS A 99 -15.98 9.64 18.83
N TRP A 100 -16.86 9.14 17.95
CA TRP A 100 -16.81 9.39 16.51
C TRP A 100 -16.73 10.87 16.10
N PRO A 101 -17.40 11.82 16.78
CA PRO A 101 -17.26 13.24 16.42
C PRO A 101 -15.80 13.72 16.36
N TRP A 102 -14.90 13.09 17.12
CA TRP A 102 -13.49 13.46 17.22
C TRP A 102 -12.52 12.41 16.64
N THR A 103 -12.96 11.15 16.48
CA THR A 103 -12.06 10.05 16.06
C THR A 103 -12.25 9.61 14.62
N ILE A 104 -13.37 9.94 13.98
CA ILE A 104 -13.54 9.69 12.55
C ILE A 104 -12.71 10.68 11.75
N ARG A 105 -11.99 10.15 10.76
CA ARG A 105 -11.18 10.94 9.82
C ARG A 105 -12.07 11.41 8.68
N TRP A 106 -12.88 12.43 8.96
CA TRP A 106 -13.88 12.97 8.04
C TRP A 106 -13.29 13.41 6.69
N ASP A 107 -12.03 13.86 6.66
CA ASP A 107 -11.29 14.25 5.45
C ASP A 107 -11.03 13.09 4.48
N ARG A 108 -11.11 11.84 4.95
CA ARG A 108 -10.92 10.63 4.14
C ARG A 108 -12.22 10.02 3.65
N LEU A 109 -13.36 10.39 4.26
CA LEU A 109 -14.63 9.77 3.98
C LEU A 109 -15.08 10.09 2.54
N PHE A 110 -15.48 9.05 1.80
CA PHE A 110 -15.86 9.11 0.39
C PHE A 110 -14.79 9.62 -0.57
N LYS A 111 -13.53 9.63 -0.14
CA LYS A 111 -12.41 9.90 -1.05
C LYS A 111 -12.21 8.71 -1.99
N THR A 112 -12.16 8.99 -3.29
CA THR A 112 -11.79 8.03 -4.34
C THR A 112 -10.30 7.71 -4.25
N LEU A 113 -9.96 6.45 -4.49
CA LEU A 113 -8.58 5.94 -4.52
C LEU A 113 -7.97 6.06 -5.92
#